data_AF-A0A9R0QMS3-F1
#
_entry.id   AF-A0A9R0QMS3-F1
#
_cell.length_a   1.000
_cell.length_b   1.000
_cell.length_c   1.000
_cell.angle_alpha   90.00
_cell.angle_beta   90.00
_cell.angle_gamma   90.00
#
_symmetry.space_group_name_H-M   'P 1'
#
loop_
_entity.id
_entity.type
_entity.pdbx_description
1 polymer ?
#
loop_
_entity_poly.entity_id
_entity_poly.type
_entity_poly.pdbx_seq_one_letter_code
_entity_poly.pdbx_strand_id
1 'polypeptide(L)'
;MIMNLLKDGAVEDANNVFSSMDKSGIVPSSRLMNDIIRLLLEKGEIAKARYYLSKVDGKSISLEASTTSLMFSLFSRKGKYMKDMKLLPAKYQFFDGFC
;
A
#
# COMPACT_ATOMS: atom_id res chain seq x y z
N MET A 1 -3.08 -9.97 -13.31
CA MET A 1 -3.96 -8.93 -13.89
C MET A 1 -3.76 -7.58 -13.19
N ILE A 2 -4.19 -7.38 -11.94
CA ILE A 2 -4.04 -6.10 -11.21
C ILE A 2 -2.60 -5.57 -11.21
N MET A 3 -1.62 -6.42 -10.89
CA MET A 3 -0.20 -6.04 -10.86
C MET A 3 0.31 -5.54 -12.22
N ASN A 4 -0.17 -6.11 -13.32
CA ASN A 4 0.23 -5.68 -14.67
C ASN A 4 -0.39 -4.32 -15.00
N LEU A 5 -1.68 -4.14 -14.71
CA LEU A 5 -2.37 -2.85 -14.86
C LEU A 5 -1.65 -1.73 -14.08
N LEU A 6 -1.22 -2.01 -12.85
CA LEU A 6 -0.45 -1.06 -12.06
C LEU A 6 0.95 -0.79 -12.65
N LYS A 7 1.62 -1.79 -13.21
CA LYS A 7 2.90 -1.63 -13.90
C LYS A 7 2.77 -0.76 -15.15
N ASP A 8 1.70 -0.95 -15.90
CA ASP A 8 1.39 -0.23 -17.15
C ASP A 8 0.81 1.17 -16.89
N GLY A 9 0.57 1.53 -15.63
CA GLY A 9 0.02 2.85 -15.25
C GLY A 9 -1.50 2.93 -15.36
N ALA A 10 -2.17 1.85 -15.76
CA ALA A 10 -3.62 1.68 -15.79
C ALA A 10 -4.20 1.50 -14.36
N VAL A 11 -3.97 2.49 -13.49
CA VAL A 11 -4.32 2.38 -12.07
C VAL A 11 -5.83 2.40 -11.83
N GLU A 12 -6.59 3.11 -12.67
CA GLU A 12 -8.06 3.14 -12.56
C GLU A 12 -8.64 1.74 -12.83
N ASP A 13 -8.16 1.06 -13.87
CA ASP A 13 -8.55 -0.32 -14.18
C ASP A 13 -8.16 -1.27 -13.05
N ALA A 14 -6.96 -1.12 -12.48
CA ALA A 14 -6.53 -1.90 -11.32
C ALA A 14 -7.50 -1.73 -10.14
N ASN A 15 -7.95 -0.51 -9.87
CA ASN A 15 -8.93 -0.21 -8.83
C ASN A 15 -10.32 -0.80 -9.13
N ASN A 16 -10.75 -0.79 -10.40
CA ASN A 16 -12.02 -1.38 -10.83
C ASN A 16 -12.03 -2.89 -10.66
N VAL A 17 -10.94 -3.56 -11.03
CA VAL A 17 -10.77 -5.01 -10.80
C VAL A 17 -10.78 -5.30 -9.30
N PHE A 18 -10.07 -4.51 -8.49
CA PHE A 18 -10.05 -4.69 -7.05
C PHE A 18 -11.43 -4.49 -6.40
N SER A 19 -12.16 -3.46 -6.81
CA SER A 19 -13.54 -3.18 -6.35
C SER A 19 -14.48 -4.34 -6.69
N SER A 20 -14.32 -4.94 -7.87
CA SER A 20 -15.09 -6.10 -8.30
C SER A 20 -14.80 -7.34 -7.46
N MET A 21 -13.53 -7.55 -7.05
CA MET A 21 -13.16 -8.64 -6.13
C MET A 21 -13.83 -8.49 -4.76
N ASP A 22 -13.82 -7.27 -4.20
CA ASP A 22 -14.45 -6.96 -2.91
C ASP A 22 -15.98 -7.21 -2.97
N LYS A 23 -16.64 -6.77 -4.06
CA LYS A 23 -18.07 -7.03 -4.30
C LYS A 23 -18.40 -8.51 -4.46
N SER A 24 -17.49 -9.29 -5.03
CA SER A 24 -17.66 -10.73 -5.24
C SER A 24 -17.31 -11.56 -3.99
N GLY A 25 -16.91 -10.91 -2.89
CA GLY A 25 -16.44 -11.58 -1.68
C GLY A 25 -15.09 -12.28 -1.83
N ILE A 26 -14.36 -12.01 -2.91
CA ILE A 26 -13.05 -12.60 -3.17
C ILE A 26 -12.02 -11.82 -2.35
N VAL A 27 -11.45 -12.48 -1.35
CA VAL A 27 -10.39 -11.89 -0.52
C VAL A 27 -9.07 -11.92 -1.29
N PRO A 28 -8.44 -10.75 -1.54
CA PRO A 28 -7.10 -10.70 -2.13
C PRO A 28 -6.10 -11.42 -1.24
N SER A 29 -5.17 -12.17 -1.83
CA SER A 29 -4.12 -12.85 -1.06
C SER A 29 -3.19 -11.82 -0.39
N SER A 30 -2.65 -12.20 0.78
CA SER A 30 -1.69 -11.35 1.50
C SER A 30 -0.51 -10.94 0.62
N ARG A 31 0.01 -11.88 -0.18
CA ARG A 31 1.11 -11.64 -1.12
C ARG A 31 0.76 -10.60 -2.18
N LEU A 32 -0.42 -10.71 -2.79
CA LEU A 32 -0.88 -9.74 -3.80
C LEU A 32 -1.00 -8.34 -3.21
N MET A 33 -1.54 -8.20 -2.00
CA MET A 33 -1.66 -6.90 -1.34
C MET A 33 -0.30 -6.27 -1.06
N ASN A 34 0.66 -7.06 -0.56
CA ASN A 34 2.03 -6.60 -0.33
C ASN A 34 2.71 -6.15 -1.61
N ASP A 35 2.58 -6.93 -2.68
CA ASP A 35 3.14 -6.60 -3.98
C ASP A 35 2.56 -5.30 -4.55
N ILE A 36 1.23 -5.09 -4.45
CA ILE A 36 0.57 -3.87 -4.90
C ILE A 36 1.06 -2.64 -4.11
N ILE A 37 1.08 -2.74 -2.78
CA ILE A 37 1.48 -1.63 -1.91
C ILE A 37 2.93 -1.25 -2.20
N ARG A 38 3.83 -2.24 -2.27
CA ARG A 38 5.25 -2.03 -2.55
C ARG A 38 5.47 -1.38 -3.91
N LEU A 39 4.82 -1.87 -4.96
CA LEU A 39 4.92 -1.28 -6.31
C LEU A 39 4.48 0.20 -6.32
N LEU A 40 3.38 0.52 -5.64
CA LEU A 40 2.88 1.90 -5.57
C LEU A 40 3.81 2.81 -4.77
N LEU A 41 4.40 2.31 -3.69
CA LEU A 41 5.42 3.03 -2.91
C LEU A 41 6.68 3.30 -3.74
N GLU A 42 7.16 2.30 -4.49
CA GLU A 42 8.31 2.43 -5.40
C GLU A 42 8.05 3.48 -6.51
N LYS A 43 6.81 3.52 -7.03
CA LYS A 43 6.39 4.54 -8.00
C LYS A 43 6.12 5.93 -7.40
N GLY A 44 6.10 6.05 -6.07
CA GLY A 44 5.77 7.31 -5.38
C GLY A 44 4.28 7.66 -5.38
N GLU A 45 3.42 6.70 -5.69
CA GLU A 45 1.97 6.84 -5.77
C GLU A 45 1.33 6.73 -4.38
N ILE A 46 1.72 7.62 -3.45
CA ILE A 46 1.42 7.52 -2.01
C ILE A 46 -0.08 7.50 -1.71
N ALA A 47 -0.87 8.31 -2.42
CA ALA A 47 -2.32 8.33 -2.25
C ALA A 47 -2.97 6.97 -2.57
N LYS A 48 -2.51 6.29 -3.63
CA LYS A 48 -2.97 4.95 -4.01
C LYS A 48 -2.43 3.90 -3.04
N ALA A 49 -1.15 3.94 -2.69
CA ALA A 49 -0.56 2.99 -1.73
C ALA A 49 -1.35 2.98 -0.42
N ARG A 50 -1.75 4.16 0.04
CA ARG A 50 -2.61 4.31 1.21
C ARG A 50 -3.99 3.69 1.04
N TYR A 51 -4.63 3.87 -0.11
CA TYR A 51 -5.93 3.24 -0.37
C TYR A 51 -5.84 1.72 -0.20
N TYR A 52 -4.77 1.09 -0.70
CA TYR A 52 -4.57 -0.35 -0.49
C TYR A 52 -4.18 -0.69 0.96
N LEU A 53 -3.41 0.17 1.65
CA LEU A 53 -3.10 0.01 3.07
C LEU A 53 -4.35 0.06 3.97
N SER A 54 -5.35 0.88 3.65
CA SER A 54 -6.61 0.91 4.40
C SER A 54 -7.48 -0.33 4.13
N LYS A 55 -7.27 -1.03 3.02
CA LYS A 55 -7.97 -2.28 2.68
C LYS A 55 -7.37 -3.52 3.35
N VAL A 56 -6.09 -3.49 3.69
CA VAL A 56 -5.50 -4.50 4.60
C VAL A 56 -5.79 -4.15 6.05
N ASP A 57 -6.21 -2.93 6.35
CA ASP A 57 -6.69 -2.55 7.67
C ASP A 57 -8.05 -3.17 7.97
N GLY A 58 -8.12 -3.93 9.06
CA GLY A 58 -9.31 -4.73 9.40
C GLY A 58 -9.42 -6.10 8.70
N LYS A 59 -8.49 -6.49 7.82
CA LYS A 59 -8.41 -7.86 7.27
C LYS A 59 -7.25 -8.63 7.91
N SER A 60 -7.29 -9.97 7.90
CA SER A 60 -6.20 -10.84 8.38
C SER A 60 -5.01 -10.89 7.40
N ILE A 61 -4.60 -9.74 6.88
CA ILE A 61 -3.54 -9.58 5.90
C ILE A 61 -2.36 -8.88 6.58
N SER A 62 -1.24 -9.60 6.69
CA SER A 62 -0.02 -9.07 7.27
C SER A 62 0.85 -8.39 6.22
N LEU A 63 1.50 -7.28 6.58
CA LEU A 63 2.51 -6.69 5.71
C LEU A 63 3.83 -7.45 5.84
N GLU A 64 4.49 -7.65 4.71
CA GLU A 64 5.83 -8.23 4.62
C GLU A 64 6.89 -7.23 5.11
N ALA A 65 7.98 -7.75 5.66
CA ALA A 65 9.10 -6.96 6.17
C ALA A 65 9.70 -6.03 5.09
N SER A 66 9.71 -6.47 3.84
CA SER A 66 10.15 -5.69 2.68
C SER A 66 9.28 -4.45 2.48
N THR A 67 7.97 -4.61 2.53
CA THR A 67 6.98 -3.52 2.42
C THR A 67 7.12 -2.54 3.58
N THR A 68 7.22 -3.03 4.81
CA THR A 68 7.36 -2.17 5.99
C THR A 68 8.70 -1.43 6.01
N SER A 69 9.78 -2.06 5.57
CA SER A 69 11.10 -1.42 5.44
C SER A 69 11.08 -0.30 4.41
N LEU A 70 10.37 -0.49 3.28
CA LEU A 70 10.21 0.56 2.27
C LEU A 70 9.36 1.71 2.81
N MET A 71 8.30 1.42 3.55
CA MET A 71 7.52 2.47 4.23
C MET A 71 8.42 3.26 5.18
N PHE A 72 9.23 2.59 6.00
CA PHE A 72 10.16 3.27 6.91
C PHE A 72 11.11 4.21 6.16
N SER A 73 11.74 3.74 5.08
CA SER A 73 12.68 4.58 4.32
C SER A 73 11.99 5.81 3.69
N LEU A 74 10.79 5.63 3.14
CA LEU A 74 10.03 6.69 2.48
C LEU A 74 9.43 7.73 3.43
N PHE A 75 8.98 7.30 4.62
CA PHE A 75 8.28 8.14 5.59
C PHE A 75 9.14 8.57 6.78
N SER A 76 10.38 8.10 6.91
CA SER A 76 11.32 8.55 7.94
C SER A 76 11.56 10.06 7.89
N ARG A 77 12.22 10.62 8.93
CA ARG A 77 12.59 12.05 8.99
C ARG A 77 13.40 12.54 7.77
N LYS A 78 14.15 11.65 7.13
CA LYS A 78 14.92 11.93 5.89
C LYS A 78 14.22 11.43 4.63
N GLY A 79 13.06 10.80 4.78
CA GLY A 79 12.29 10.18 3.72
C GLY A 79 11.58 11.22 2.85
N LYS A 80 11.46 10.89 1.56
CA LYS A 80 10.86 11.76 0.54
C LYS A 80 9.42 12.18 0.86
N TYR A 81 8.68 11.32 1.56
CA TYR A 81 7.24 11.48 1.81
C TYR A 81 6.91 11.65 3.30
N MET A 82 7.87 12.09 4.13
CA MET A 82 7.66 12.36 5.57
C MET A 82 6.38 13.16 5.85
N LYS A 83 6.09 14.17 5.02
CA LYS A 83 4.88 15.01 5.17
C LYS A 83 3.58 14.23 4.96
N ASP A 84 3.62 13.21 4.11
CA ASP A 84 2.48 12.35 3.80
C ASP A 84 2.27 11.23 4.83
N MET A 85 3.20 11.06 5.78
CA MET A 85 3.09 10.06 6.85
C MET A 85 1.81 10.23 7.67
N LYS A 86 1.42 11.48 7.98
CA LYS A 86 0.18 11.83 8.70
C LYS A 86 -1.09 11.36 7.99
N LEU A 87 -0.95 11.03 6.71
CA LEU A 87 -2.04 10.68 5.86
C LEU A 87 -2.23 9.15 5.77
N LEU A 88 -1.25 8.35 6.21
CA LEU A 88 -1.38 6.90 6.35
C LEU A 88 -2.39 6.52 7.43
N PRO A 89 -2.97 5.31 7.39
CA PRO A 89 -3.75 4.78 8.51
C PRO A 89 -2.96 4.84 9.82
N ALA A 90 -3.62 5.14 10.94
CA ALA A 90 -2.97 5.41 12.24
C ALA A 90 -1.97 4.33 12.66
N LYS A 91 -2.27 3.06 12.36
CA LYS A 91 -1.39 1.93 12.69
C LYS A 91 -0.04 1.92 11.95
N TYR A 92 0.11 2.76 10.93
CA TYR A 92 1.33 2.93 10.15
C TYR A 92 1.98 4.31 10.36
N GLN A 93 1.46 5.12 11.28
CA GLN A 93 2.02 6.42 11.65
C GLN A 93 3.09 6.31 12.75
N PHE A 94 3.47 5.10 13.15
CA PHE A 94 4.42 4.86 14.25
C PHE A 94 5.90 5.01 13.87
N PHE A 95 6.23 5.46 12.65
CA PHE A 95 7.63 5.60 12.22
C PHE A 95 8.39 6.75 12.90
N ASP A 96 7.83 7.36 13.94
CA ASP A 96 8.40 8.50 14.66
C ASP A 96 9.50 8.10 15.69
N GLY A 97 9.75 6.81 15.93
CA GLY A 97 10.37 6.39 17.20
C GLY A 97 11.62 5.51 17.21
N PHE A 98 12.21 5.10 16.08
CA PHE A 98 13.44 4.29 16.10
C PHE A 98 14.61 5.03 15.46
N CYS A 99 15.38 5.71 16.32
CA CYS A 99 16.80 5.98 16.17
C CYS A 99 17.56 5.09 17.17
#